data_AF-A0A934EUP1-F1
#
_entry.id   AF-A0A934EUP1-F1
#
_cell.length_a   1.000
_cell.length_b   1.000
_cell.length_c   1.000
_cell.angle_alpha   90.00
_cell.angle_beta   90.00
_cell.angle_gamma   90.00
#
_symmetry.space_group_name_H-M   'P 1'
#
loop_
_entity.id
_entity.type
_entity.pdbx_description
1 polymer ?
#
loop_
_entity_poly.entity_id
_entity_poly.type
_entity_poly.pdbx_seq_one_letter_code
_entity_poly.pdbx_strand_id
1 'polypeptide(L)'
;MKHYVRESTLFISLLFILMTNSAFAECWIVSGLKGYGSNVVDNFNIHEDGITGQKIRININGSKSAVTGSENIIFEEVTPQLIVGIYSSGGYKGVVESWGIDIENRKVFYTQTRSGYNILDGAKMFIGNLEGKCK
;
A
#
# COMPACT_ATOMS: atom_id res chain seq x y z
N MET A 1 39.30 -17.38 36.09
CA MET A 1 37.87 -17.01 36.07
C MET A 1 37.54 -15.66 35.40
N LYS A 2 38.51 -14.74 35.19
CA LYS A 2 38.27 -13.47 34.45
C LYS A 2 38.27 -13.61 32.91
N HIS A 3 38.94 -14.61 32.35
CA HIS A 3 39.03 -14.79 30.88
C HIS A 3 37.76 -15.41 30.25
N TYR A 4 37.04 -16.25 30.99
CA TYR A 4 35.83 -16.92 30.50
C TYR A 4 34.64 -15.96 30.29
N VAL A 5 34.57 -14.90 31.12
CA VAL A 5 33.49 -13.90 31.04
C VAL A 5 33.64 -13.02 29.79
N ARG A 6 34.87 -12.72 29.36
CA ARG A 6 35.17 -11.80 28.25
C ARG A 6 34.84 -12.39 26.88
N GLU A 7 35.01 -13.70 26.69
CA GLU A 7 34.64 -14.39 25.44
C GLU A 7 33.12 -14.59 25.34
N SER A 8 32.45 -14.81 26.47
CA SER A 8 30.98 -14.96 26.53
C SER A 8 30.24 -13.67 26.13
N THR A 9 30.77 -12.49 26.49
CA THR A 9 30.19 -11.19 26.10
C THR A 9 30.34 -10.91 24.59
N LEU A 10 31.43 -11.39 23.97
CA LEU A 10 31.70 -11.25 22.54
C LEU A 10 30.70 -12.06 21.69
N PHE A 11 30.37 -13.29 22.11
CA PHE A 11 29.40 -14.13 21.41
C PHE A 11 27.97 -13.56 21.47
N ILE A 12 27.56 -13.00 22.62
CA ILE A 12 26.23 -12.41 22.77
C ILE A 12 26.09 -11.15 21.89
N SER A 13 27.16 -10.37 21.75
CA SER A 13 27.16 -9.14 20.94
C SER A 13 27.03 -9.44 19.43
N LEU A 14 27.56 -10.57 18.97
CA LEU A 14 27.47 -11.00 17.56
C LEU A 14 26.07 -11.50 17.20
N LEU A 15 25.35 -12.10 18.15
CA LEU A 15 23.97 -12.60 17.95
C LEU A 15 22.96 -11.46 17.73
N PHE A 16 23.18 -10.30 18.37
CA PHE A 16 22.30 -9.13 18.24
C PHE A 16 22.42 -8.42 16.88
N ILE A 17 23.55 -8.55 16.17
CA ILE A 17 23.77 -7.91 14.85
C ILE A 17 22.99 -8.64 13.74
N LEU A 18 22.70 -9.94 13.91
CA LEU A 18 21.93 -10.75 12.96
C LEU A 18 20.41 -10.49 13.03
N MET A 19 19.93 -9.75 14.04
CA MET A 19 18.54 -9.32 14.14
C MET A 19 18.30 -7.92 13.56
N THR A 20 19.22 -7.43 12.73
CA THR A 20 18.96 -6.23 11.93
C THR A 20 17.80 -6.54 10.98
N ASN A 21 16.60 -6.12 11.40
CA ASN A 21 15.37 -6.17 10.62
C ASN A 21 15.70 -5.60 9.25
N SER A 22 15.72 -6.48 8.25
CA SER A 22 15.74 -6.08 6.87
C SER A 22 14.41 -5.38 6.66
N ALA A 23 14.44 -4.05 6.50
CA ALA A 23 13.32 -3.33 5.93
C ALA A 23 13.15 -3.90 4.51
N PHE A 24 12.34 -4.95 4.38
CA PHE A 24 12.10 -5.62 3.11
C PHE A 24 11.16 -4.73 2.32
N ALA A 25 11.74 -3.92 1.43
CA ALA A 25 10.95 -3.30 0.37
C ALA A 25 10.30 -4.41 -0.45
N GLU A 26 8.98 -4.53 -0.37
CA GLU A 26 8.22 -5.53 -1.11
C GLU A 26 7.50 -4.89 -2.28
N CYS A 27 7.63 -5.49 -3.45
CA CYS A 27 6.94 -5.04 -4.65
C CYS A 27 5.99 -6.14 -5.11
N TRP A 28 4.74 -5.77 -5.33
CA TRP A 28 3.64 -6.65 -5.69
C TRP A 28 2.98 -6.21 -7.00
N ILE A 29 2.56 -7.18 -7.81
CA ILE A 29 1.79 -6.98 -9.04
C ILE A 29 0.34 -7.38 -8.76
N VAL A 30 -0.59 -6.49 -9.09
CA VAL A 30 -2.02 -6.69 -8.86
C VAL A 30 -2.81 -6.42 -10.13
N SER A 31 -3.95 -7.10 -10.29
CA SER A 31 -4.80 -6.96 -11.47
C SER A 31 -6.28 -7.20 -11.16
N GLY A 32 -7.15 -6.92 -12.14
CA GLY A 32 -8.55 -7.34 -12.10
C GLY A 32 -9.35 -6.72 -10.96
N LEU A 33 -9.05 -5.46 -10.62
CA LEU A 33 -9.75 -4.71 -9.57
C LEU A 33 -11.20 -4.46 -10.01
N LYS A 34 -12.15 -4.96 -9.23
CA LYS A 34 -13.58 -4.78 -9.45
C LYS A 34 -14.29 -4.53 -8.12
N GLY A 35 -15.38 -3.79 -8.16
CA GLY A 35 -16.22 -3.58 -7.00
C GLY A 35 -17.19 -2.46 -7.29
N TYR A 36 -17.24 -1.47 -6.40
CA TYR A 36 -18.22 -0.41 -6.49
C TYR A 36 -17.58 0.96 -6.42
N GLY A 37 -18.16 1.89 -7.17
CA GLY A 37 -17.83 3.30 -7.16
C GLY A 37 -19.06 4.15 -6.90
N SER A 38 -18.83 5.39 -6.50
CA SER A 38 -19.82 6.45 -6.45
C SER A 38 -19.11 7.74 -6.84
N ASN A 39 -19.73 8.55 -7.67
CA ASN A 39 -19.16 9.81 -8.13
C ASN A 39 -20.27 10.86 -8.34
N VAL A 40 -19.91 12.13 -8.43
CA VAL A 40 -20.88 13.21 -8.60
C VAL A 40 -21.63 13.16 -9.94
N VAL A 41 -21.03 12.63 -11.00
CA VAL A 41 -21.65 12.52 -12.34
C VAL A 41 -22.86 11.60 -12.28
N ASP A 42 -22.78 10.53 -11.48
CA ASP A 42 -23.86 9.58 -11.23
C ASP A 42 -24.71 9.97 -10.01
N ASN A 43 -24.65 11.25 -9.60
CA ASN A 43 -25.37 11.80 -8.45
C ASN A 43 -25.10 11.03 -7.14
N PHE A 44 -23.86 10.56 -6.98
CA PHE A 44 -23.37 9.73 -5.89
C PHE A 44 -24.06 8.37 -5.73
N ASN A 45 -24.82 7.92 -6.74
CA ASN A 45 -25.34 6.56 -6.73
C ASN A 45 -24.21 5.54 -6.80
N ILE A 46 -24.33 4.48 -6.02
CA ILE A 46 -23.39 3.37 -6.02
C ILE A 46 -23.64 2.52 -7.28
N HIS A 47 -22.57 2.23 -8.02
CA HIS A 47 -22.61 1.43 -9.25
C HIS A 47 -21.37 0.52 -9.33
N GLU A 48 -21.45 -0.51 -10.17
CA GLU A 48 -20.30 -1.36 -10.47
C GLU A 48 -19.21 -0.54 -11.19
N ASP A 49 -17.98 -0.66 -10.71
CA ASP A 49 -16.80 -0.01 -11.28
C ASP A 49 -15.57 -0.93 -11.13
N GLY A 50 -14.48 -0.59 -11.80
CA GLY A 50 -13.23 -1.33 -11.70
C GLY A 50 -12.12 -0.78 -12.56
N ILE A 51 -10.93 -1.36 -12.38
CA ILE A 51 -9.75 -1.08 -13.20
C ILE A 51 -9.43 -2.35 -13.98
N THR A 52 -9.83 -2.37 -15.25
CA THR A 52 -9.62 -3.52 -16.15
C THR A 52 -8.46 -3.31 -17.11
N GLY A 53 -7.80 -4.40 -17.52
CA GLY A 53 -6.76 -4.37 -18.56
C GLY A 53 -5.40 -3.81 -18.12
N GLN A 54 -5.25 -3.42 -16.85
CA GLN A 54 -4.03 -2.85 -16.31
C GLN A 54 -3.46 -3.71 -15.19
N LYS A 55 -2.13 -3.78 -15.11
CA LYS A 55 -1.40 -4.33 -13.97
C LYS A 55 -0.88 -3.17 -13.15
N ILE A 56 -1.24 -3.13 -11.88
CA ILE A 56 -0.77 -2.11 -10.94
C ILE A 56 0.38 -2.71 -10.14
N ARG A 57 1.47 -1.94 -9.99
CA ARG A 57 2.54 -2.30 -9.07
C ARG A 57 2.37 -1.54 -7.77
N ILE A 58 2.45 -2.24 -6.66
CA ILE A 58 2.42 -1.71 -5.30
C ILE A 58 3.78 -1.98 -4.68
N ASN A 59 4.52 -0.93 -4.36
CA ASN A 59 5.78 -0.99 -3.64
C ASN A 59 5.53 -0.56 -2.19
N ILE A 60 5.80 -1.44 -1.23
CA ILE A 60 5.68 -1.22 0.21
C ILE A 60 7.10 -1.08 0.76
N ASN A 61 7.45 0.13 1.19
CA ASN A 61 8.80 0.49 1.61
C ASN A 61 8.78 1.70 2.56
N GLY A 62 8.10 1.58 3.69
CA GLY A 62 7.94 2.69 4.63
C GLY A 62 7.36 3.95 3.97
N SER A 63 7.99 5.10 4.20
CA SER A 63 7.64 6.38 3.58
C SER A 63 8.05 6.52 2.11
N LYS A 64 8.70 5.50 1.54
CA LYS A 64 9.03 5.41 0.10
C LYS A 64 8.09 4.47 -0.63
N SER A 65 6.97 4.11 -0.01
CA SER A 65 5.93 3.31 -0.65
C SER A 65 5.37 4.04 -1.88
N ALA A 66 4.92 3.29 -2.89
CA ALA A 66 4.43 3.86 -4.14
C ALA A 66 3.48 2.92 -4.87
N VAL A 67 2.55 3.49 -5.64
CA VAL A 67 1.63 2.74 -6.51
C VAL A 67 1.69 3.31 -7.93
N THR A 68 1.78 2.45 -8.94
CA THR A 68 1.79 2.88 -10.35
C THR A 68 0.47 3.56 -10.71
N GLY A 69 0.52 4.74 -11.34
CA GLY A 69 -0.66 5.55 -11.67
C GLY A 69 -1.10 6.51 -10.57
N SER A 70 -0.36 6.54 -9.44
CA SER A 70 -0.60 7.43 -8.29
C SER A 70 0.67 8.22 -7.93
N GLU A 71 1.46 8.65 -8.91
CA GLU A 71 2.81 9.23 -8.70
C GLU A 71 2.81 10.55 -7.89
N ASN A 72 1.67 11.24 -7.83
CA ASN A 72 1.52 12.47 -7.06
C ASN A 72 1.01 12.24 -5.62
N ILE A 73 0.73 10.99 -5.24
CA ILE A 73 0.23 10.61 -3.93
C ILE A 73 1.42 10.20 -3.05
N ILE A 74 1.48 10.72 -1.82
CA ILE A 74 2.48 10.31 -0.82
C ILE A 74 1.92 9.11 -0.08
N PHE A 75 2.64 7.99 -0.09
CA PHE A 75 2.22 6.77 0.61
C PHE A 75 3.07 6.49 1.84
N GLU A 76 2.39 6.06 2.89
CA GLU A 76 3.00 5.57 4.12
C GLU A 76 2.60 4.12 4.35
N GLU A 77 3.57 3.33 4.81
CA GLU A 77 3.34 1.95 5.25
C GLU A 77 2.69 1.95 6.63
N VAL A 78 1.51 1.33 6.72
CA VAL A 78 0.79 1.09 7.98
C VAL A 78 1.19 -0.26 8.56
N THR A 79 1.29 -1.27 7.69
CA THR A 79 1.81 -2.61 8.00
C THR A 79 2.55 -3.13 6.75
N PRO A 80 3.32 -4.24 6.85
CA PRO A 80 3.99 -4.82 5.68
C PRO A 80 3.06 -5.22 4.52
N GLN A 81 1.74 -5.25 4.73
CA GLN A 81 0.74 -5.56 3.71
C GLN A 81 -0.29 -4.44 3.50
N LEU A 82 -0.11 -3.27 4.11
CA LEU A 82 -1.07 -2.17 4.03
C LEU A 82 -0.34 -0.83 3.89
N ILE A 83 -0.65 -0.10 2.82
CA ILE A 83 -0.22 1.29 2.63
C ILE A 83 -1.43 2.21 2.53
N VAL A 84 -1.25 3.45 2.95
CA VAL A 84 -2.22 4.53 2.80
C VAL A 84 -1.56 5.69 2.07
N GLY A 85 -2.23 6.15 1.02
CA GLY A 85 -1.82 7.27 0.20
C GLY A 85 -2.65 8.52 0.50
N ILE A 86 -1.99 9.66 0.64
CA ILE A 86 -2.64 10.96 0.78
C ILE A 86 -2.08 11.91 -0.26
N TYR A 87 -2.99 12.57 -0.98
CA TYR A 87 -2.69 13.73 -1.79
C TYR A 87 -3.60 14.87 -1.36
N SER A 88 -3.02 16.05 -1.21
CA SER A 88 -3.76 17.27 -0.91
C SER A 88 -3.28 18.40 -1.81
N SER A 89 -4.21 19.15 -2.39
CA SER A 89 -3.91 20.32 -3.20
C SER A 89 -4.74 21.52 -2.72
N GLY A 90 -4.07 22.47 -2.06
CA GLY A 90 -4.76 23.58 -1.40
C GLY A 90 -5.54 23.14 -0.15
N GLY A 91 -6.41 24.02 0.36
CA GLY A 91 -7.10 23.81 1.65
C GLY A 91 -8.34 22.90 1.62
N TYR A 92 -8.83 22.50 0.45
CA TYR A 92 -10.11 21.77 0.33
C TYR A 92 -10.10 20.59 -0.66
N LYS A 93 -9.01 20.37 -1.40
CA LYS A 93 -8.91 19.24 -2.35
C LYS A 93 -8.05 18.13 -1.78
N GLY A 94 -8.58 16.92 -1.78
CA GLY A 94 -7.88 15.76 -1.22
C GLY A 94 -8.24 14.45 -1.89
N VAL A 95 -7.27 13.54 -1.91
CA VAL A 95 -7.43 12.13 -2.22
C VAL A 95 -6.82 11.35 -1.07
N VAL A 96 -7.58 10.39 -0.56
CA VAL A 96 -7.05 9.36 0.35
C VAL A 96 -7.32 8.02 -0.31
N GLU A 97 -6.32 7.18 -0.40
CA GLU A 97 -6.49 5.81 -0.85
C GLU A 97 -5.76 4.82 0.05
N SER A 98 -6.25 3.58 0.09
CA SER A 98 -5.59 2.50 0.81
C SER A 98 -5.45 1.27 -0.07
N TRP A 99 -4.35 0.55 0.13
CA TRP A 99 -4.03 -0.66 -0.59
C TRP A 99 -3.62 -1.74 0.41
N GLY A 100 -4.49 -2.72 0.60
CA GLY A 100 -4.25 -3.90 1.46
C GLY A 100 -3.95 -5.13 0.61
N ILE A 101 -3.00 -5.95 1.05
CA ILE A 101 -2.59 -7.19 0.37
C ILE A 101 -2.89 -8.38 1.27
N ASP A 102 -3.69 -9.30 0.77
CA ASP A 102 -3.90 -10.61 1.38
C ASP A 102 -3.11 -11.66 0.58
N ILE A 103 -1.96 -12.03 1.13
CA ILE A 103 -1.05 -12.99 0.51
C ILE A 103 -1.66 -14.39 0.50
N GLU A 104 -2.35 -14.77 1.57
CA GLU A 104 -2.92 -16.11 1.77
C GLU A 104 -4.05 -16.37 0.79
N ASN A 105 -4.98 -15.42 0.67
CA ASN A 105 -6.13 -15.53 -0.23
C ASN A 105 -5.85 -15.00 -1.64
N ARG A 106 -4.64 -14.50 -1.89
CA ARG A 106 -4.23 -13.93 -3.19
C ARG A 106 -5.13 -12.77 -3.63
N LYS A 107 -5.52 -11.91 -2.69
CA LYS A 107 -6.41 -10.77 -2.91
C LYS A 107 -5.75 -9.45 -2.57
N VAL A 108 -6.31 -8.39 -3.13
CA VAL A 108 -5.89 -7.00 -2.89
C VAL A 108 -7.15 -6.19 -2.65
N PHE A 109 -7.14 -5.36 -1.62
CA PHE A 109 -8.22 -4.47 -1.25
C PHE A 109 -7.80 -3.04 -1.57
N TYR A 110 -8.62 -2.34 -2.33
CA TYR A 110 -8.41 -0.95 -2.68
C TYR A 110 -9.60 -0.12 -2.21
N THR A 111 -9.33 0.99 -1.55
CA THR A 111 -10.34 2.02 -1.32
C THR A 111 -9.80 3.39 -1.71
N GLN A 112 -10.68 4.29 -2.13
CA GLN A 112 -10.35 5.68 -2.38
C GLN A 112 -11.51 6.58 -2.00
N THR A 113 -11.19 7.74 -1.45
CA THR A 113 -12.08 8.90 -1.34
C THR A 113 -11.42 10.07 -2.04
N ARG A 114 -12.18 10.79 -2.88
CA ARG A 114 -11.74 12.01 -3.55
C ARG A 114 -12.76 13.12 -3.32
N SER A 115 -12.28 14.29 -2.91
CA SER A 115 -13.12 15.46 -2.62
C SER A 115 -12.45 16.76 -3.04
N GLY A 116 -13.24 17.75 -3.49
CA GLY A 116 -12.78 19.07 -3.90
C GLY A 116 -12.34 19.19 -5.37
N TYR A 117 -12.61 18.17 -6.18
CA TYR A 117 -12.31 18.08 -7.62
C TYR A 117 -13.56 18.13 -8.51
N ASN A 118 -14.70 18.57 -7.97
CA ASN A 118 -15.97 18.71 -8.71
C ASN A 118 -16.38 17.36 -9.34
N ILE A 119 -16.37 17.26 -10.68
CA ILE A 119 -16.82 16.09 -11.44
C ILE A 119 -16.07 14.79 -11.11
N LEU A 120 -14.92 14.88 -10.43
CA LEU A 120 -14.13 13.72 -10.01
C LEU A 120 -14.39 13.29 -8.57
N ASP A 121 -15.21 14.04 -7.82
CA ASP A 121 -15.50 13.73 -6.42
C ASP A 121 -16.31 12.44 -6.31
N GLY A 122 -15.96 11.64 -5.30
CA GLY A 122 -16.51 10.30 -5.17
C GLY A 122 -15.71 9.38 -4.26
N ALA A 123 -16.11 8.12 -4.26
CA ALA A 123 -15.47 7.06 -3.50
C ALA A 123 -15.43 5.76 -4.31
N LYS A 124 -14.45 4.91 -4.02
CA LYS A 124 -14.25 3.60 -4.68
C LYS A 124 -13.89 2.56 -3.65
N MET A 125 -14.36 1.33 -3.87
CA MET A 125 -13.98 0.15 -3.11
C MET A 125 -13.89 -1.05 -4.05
N PHE A 126 -12.67 -1.53 -4.30
CA PHE A 126 -12.40 -2.64 -5.21
C PHE A 126 -11.68 -3.80 -4.52
N ILE A 127 -11.92 -4.99 -5.05
CA ILE A 127 -11.17 -6.20 -4.75
C ILE A 127 -10.48 -6.65 -6.04
N GLY A 128 -9.18 -6.90 -5.96
CA GLY A 128 -8.35 -7.37 -7.06
C GLY A 128 -7.70 -8.71 -6.76
N ASN A 129 -6.95 -9.21 -7.74
CA ASN A 129 -6.12 -10.39 -7.61
C ASN A 129 -4.66 -10.01 -7.38
N LEU A 130 -4.00 -10.72 -6.47
CA LEU A 130 -2.56 -10.67 -6.30
C LEU A 130 -1.92 -11.61 -7.32
N GLU A 131 -1.16 -11.07 -8.27
CA GLU A 131 -0.49 -11.85 -9.33
C GLU A 131 0.85 -12.40 -8.84
N GLY A 132 1.52 -11.69 -7.93
CA GLY A 132 2.77 -12.12 -7.31
C GLY A 132 3.72 -10.96 -7.06
N LYS A 133 4.97 -11.27 -6.72
CA LYS A 133 6.01 -10.26 -6.52
C LYS A 133 6.47 -9.67 -7.86
N CYS A 134 6.95 -8.43 -7.83
CA CYS A 134 7.65 -7.83 -8.97
C CYS A 134 8.92 -8.64 -9.30
N LYS A 135 9.30 -8.63 -10.58
CA LYS A 135 10.56 -9.20 -11.07
C LYS A 135 11.64 -8.13 -11.11
#